data_AF-A0A957ARM0-F1
#
_entry.id   AF-A0A957ARM0-F1
#
_cell.length_a   1.000
_cell.length_b   1.000
_cell.length_c   1.000
_cell.angle_alpha   90.00
_cell.angle_beta   90.00
_cell.angle_gamma   90.00
#
_symmetry.space_group_name_H-M   'P 1'
#
loop_
_entity.id
_entity.type
_entity.pdbx_description
1 polymer ?
#
loop_
_entity_poly.entity_id
_entity_poly.type
_entity_poly.pdbx_seq_one_letter_code
_entity_poly.pdbx_strand_id
1 'polypeptide(L)' 'ALAGENARDLRRLDRSGVLDGKLYQLMDFTPPGYPRDVPDPYYNGRFDEVYDLVDAGAAGLLDHIRAEHELA' A
#
# COMPACT_ATOMS: atom_id res chain seq x y z
N ALA A 1 -0.63 1.56 -3.61
CA ALA A 1 -1.96 1.03 -3.96
C ALA A 1 -2.54 0.29 -2.76
N LEU A 2 -3.87 0.31 -2.55
CA LEU A 2 -4.49 -0.35 -1.38
C LEU A 2 -4.78 -1.84 -1.65
N ALA A 3 -5.18 -2.17 -2.87
CA ALA A 3 -5.42 -3.53 -3.32
C ALA A 3 -4.81 -3.80 -4.70
N GLY A 4 -4.70 -5.09 -5.05
CA GLY A 4 -4.14 -5.54 -6.33
C GLY A 4 -4.88 -5.02 -7.57
N GLU A 5 -6.18 -4.73 -7.45
CA GLU A 5 -6.96 -4.10 -8.52
C GLU A 5 -6.52 -2.65 -8.78
N ASN A 6 -6.28 -1.85 -7.74
CA ASN A 6 -5.82 -0.47 -7.92
C ASN A 6 -4.42 -0.47 -8.55
N ALA A 7 -3.54 -1.39 -8.13
CA ALA A 7 -2.21 -1.53 -8.72
C ALA A 7 -2.30 -1.90 -10.21
N ARG A 8 -3.21 -2.81 -10.58
CA ARG A 8 -3.44 -3.19 -11.98
C ARG A 8 -3.94 -2.03 -12.82
N ASP A 9 -4.88 -1.25 -12.30
CA ASP A 9 -5.44 -0.10 -13.02
C ASP A 9 -4.43 1.02 -13.19
N LEU A 10 -3.62 1.30 -12.15
CA LEU A 10 -2.50 2.23 -12.25
C LEU A 10 -1.49 1.81 -13.33
N ARG A 11 -1.12 0.52 -13.40
CA ARG A 11 -0.24 0.00 -14.47
C ARG A 11 -0.85 0.16 -15.85
N ARG A 12 -2.17 -0.01 -15.99
CA ARG A 12 -2.87 0.18 -17.27
C ARG A 12 -2.89 1.65 -17.71
N LEU A 13 -2.98 2.58 -16.74
CA LEU A 13 -2.99 4.02 -17.00
C LEU A 13 -1.60 4.57 -17.30
N ASP A 14 -0.55 4.00 -16.72
CA ASP A 14 0.84 4.43 -16.93
C ASP A 14 1.43 3.94 -18.25
N ARG A 15 0.96 4.51 -19.36
CA ARG A 15 1.44 4.18 -20.71
C ARG A 15 2.91 4.57 -20.95
N SER A 16 3.45 5.45 -20.12
CA SER A 16 4.80 5.99 -20.23
C SER A 16 5.84 5.33 -19.33
N GLY A 17 5.43 4.42 -18.44
CA GLY A 17 6.33 3.74 -17.49
C GLY A 17 6.87 4.64 -16.37
N VAL A 18 6.19 5.73 -16.03
CA VAL A 18 6.63 6.66 -14.98
C VAL A 18 6.59 6.03 -13.59
N LEU A 19 5.75 5.01 -13.40
CA LEU A 19 5.56 4.27 -12.16
C LEU A 19 6.49 3.06 -12.04
N ASP A 20 7.33 2.77 -13.03
CA ASP A 20 8.29 1.66 -12.97
C ASP A 20 9.23 1.84 -11.79
N GLY A 21 9.31 0.80 -10.94
CA GLY A 21 10.06 0.84 -9.68
C GLY A 21 9.45 1.72 -8.58
N LYS A 22 8.28 2.32 -8.78
CA LYS A 22 7.62 3.22 -7.82
C LYS A 22 6.24 2.74 -7.36
N LEU A 23 5.67 1.74 -8.02
CA LEU A 23 4.35 1.21 -7.70
C LEU A 23 4.42 0.01 -6.75
N TYR A 24 3.96 0.24 -5.53
CA TYR A 24 3.86 -0.75 -4.44
C TYR A 24 2.42 -0.85 -3.92
N GLN A 25 2.07 -1.97 -3.29
CA GLN A 25 0.90 -2.05 -2.42
C GLN A 25 1.28 -1.61 -1.01
N LEU A 26 0.34 -0.98 -0.27
CA LEU A 26 0.61 -0.48 1.08
C LEU A 26 1.07 -1.60 2.02
N MET A 27 0.47 -2.78 1.88
CA MET A 27 0.79 -3.92 2.73
C MET A 27 2.14 -4.57 2.40
N ASP A 28 2.81 -4.20 1.30
CA ASP A 28 4.17 -4.67 1.01
C ASP A 28 5.18 -4.19 2.08
N PHE A 29 4.83 -3.13 2.83
CA PHE A 29 5.66 -2.56 3.89
C PHE A 29 5.32 -3.11 5.29
N THR A 30 4.39 -4.05 5.40
CA THR A 30 4.00 -4.63 6.69
C THR A 30 4.77 -5.90 7.03
N PRO A 31 4.87 -6.28 8.32
CA PRO A 31 5.47 -7.55 8.72
C PRO A 31 4.76 -8.79 8.13
N PRO A 32 5.40 -9.96 8.12
CA PRO A 32 4.75 -11.21 7.72
C PRO A 32 3.50 -11.50 8.57
N GLY A 33 2.43 -11.96 7.92
CA GLY A 33 1.16 -12.30 8.57
C GLY A 33 0.03 -11.30 8.31
N TYR A 34 0.34 -10.11 7.79
CA TYR A 34 -0.66 -9.17 7.30
C TYR A 34 -1.24 -9.61 5.95
N PRO A 35 -2.50 -9.23 5.65
CA PRO A 35 -3.09 -9.49 4.34
C PRO A 35 -2.36 -8.69 3.26
N ARG A 36 -2.41 -9.17 2.01
CA ARG A 36 -1.82 -8.45 0.87
C ARG A 36 -2.63 -7.22 0.45
N ASP A 37 -3.96 -7.29 0.58
CA ASP A 37 -4.88 -6.23 0.17
C ASP A 37 -5.53 -5.61 1.40
N VAL A 38 -5.70 -4.29 1.37
CA VAL A 38 -6.63 -3.60 2.27
C VAL A 38 -8.03 -3.77 1.70
N PRO A 39 -8.99 -4.37 2.44
CA PRO A 39 -10.35 -4.57 1.95
C PRO A 39 -11.07 -3.22 1.80
N ASP A 40 -11.98 -3.14 0.83
CA ASP A 40 -12.81 -1.94 0.66
C ASP A 40 -13.94 -1.93 1.71
N PRO A 41 -13.96 -0.96 2.66
CA PRO A 41 -14.96 -0.91 3.70
C PRO A 41 -16.31 -0.42 3.19
N TYR A 42 -16.40 0.12 1.96
CA TYR A 42 -17.63 0.65 1.39
C TYR A 42 -18.76 -0.39 1.35
N TYR A 43 -18.43 -1.66 1.14
CA TYR A 43 -19.42 -2.73 0.96
C TYR A 43 -19.85 -3.42 2.26
N ASN A 44 -19.08 -3.32 3.33
CA ASN A 44 -19.31 -4.10 4.57
C ASN A 44 -19.21 -3.27 5.85
N GLY A 45 -18.80 -2.00 5.78
CA GLY A 45 -18.70 -1.08 6.92
C GLY A 45 -17.54 -1.37 7.88
N ARG A 46 -16.59 -2.25 7.56
CA ARG A 46 -15.47 -2.65 8.44
C ARG A 46 -14.33 -1.62 8.42
N PHE A 47 -14.64 -0.38 8.76
CA PHE A 47 -13.67 0.73 8.74
C PHE A 47 -12.55 0.55 9.77
N ASP A 48 -12.83 -0.02 10.94
CA ASP A 48 -11.81 -0.24 11.98
C ASP A 48 -10.72 -1.21 11.51
N GLU A 49 -11.10 -2.29 10.81
CA GLU A 49 -10.13 -3.21 10.20
C GLU A 49 -9.25 -2.50 9.17
N VAL A 50 -9.85 -1.65 8.34
CA VAL A 50 -9.11 -0.87 7.34
C VAL A 50 -8.16 0.12 8.00
N TYR A 51 -8.59 0.75 9.09
CA TYR A 51 -7.75 1.65 9.86
C TYR A 51 -6.51 0.92 10.40
N ASP A 52 -6.69 -0.23 11.05
CA ASP A 52 -5.57 -1.02 11.61
C ASP A 52 -4.55 -1.43 10.54
N LEU A 53 -5.02 -1.82 9.35
CA LEU A 53 -4.16 -2.19 8.23
C LEU A 53 -3.42 -0.99 7.64
N VAL A 54 -4.13 0.14 7.46
CA VAL A 54 -3.53 1.36 6.92
C VAL A 54 -2.50 1.94 7.88
N ASP A 55 -2.78 1.94 9.19
CA ASP A 55 -1.84 2.43 10.21
C ASP A 55 -0.55 1.61 10.23
N ALA A 56 -0.67 0.28 10.26
CA ALA A 56 0.48 -0.62 10.19
C ALA A 56 1.29 -0.44 8.90
N GLY A 57 0.61 -0.33 7.75
CA GLY A 57 1.24 -0.11 6.46
C GLY A 57 1.92 1.27 6.34
N ALA A 58 1.30 2.32 6.89
CA ALA A 58 1.86 3.66 6.88
C ALA A 58 3.12 3.76 7.76
N ALA A 59 3.12 3.11 8.92
CA ALA A 59 4.29 3.02 9.79
C ALA A 59 5.47 2.36 9.06
N GLY A 60 5.24 1.19 8.45
CA GLY A 60 6.27 0.48 7.69
C GLY A 60 6.75 1.25 6.46
N LEU A 61 5.85 1.92 5.74
CA LEU A 61 6.20 2.77 4.59
C LEU A 61 7.07 3.96 5.03
N LEU A 62 6.75 4.59 6.16
CA LEU A 62 7.54 5.70 6.68
C LEU A 62 8.98 5.24 7.00
N ASP A 63 9.13 4.08 7.64
CA ASP A 63 10.44 3.51 7.94
C ASP A 63 11.22 3.17 6.65
N HIS A 64 10.54 2.64 5.64
CA HIS A 64 11.14 2.40 4.32
C HIS A 64 11.64 3.69 3.67
N ILE A 65 10.81 4.74 3.63
CA ILE A 65 11.16 6.05 3.07
C ILE A 65 12.35 6.66 3.82
N ARG A 66 12.35 6.57 5.16
CA ARG A 66 13.48 7.05 5.98
C ARG A 66 14.77 6.32 5.65
N ALA A 67 14.70 4.99 5.52
CA ALA A 67 15.86 4.18 5.17
C ALA A 67 16.36 4.46 3.74
N GLU A 68 15.47 4.58 2.77
CA GLU A 68 15.82 4.84 1.37
C GLU A 68 16.45 6.22 1.16
N HIS A 69 16.02 7.22 1.93
CA HIS A 69 16.48 8.60 1.81
C HIS A 69 17.43 9.06 2.92
N GLU A 70 17.92 8.15 3.76
CA GLU A 70 18.86 8.44 4.86
C GLU A 70 18.34 9.52 5.82
N LEU A 71 17.04 9.51 6.10
CA LEU A 71 16.38 10.48 7.00
C LEU A 71 16.38 9.94 8.43
N ALA A 72 16.92 10.74 9.36
CA ALA A 72 16.97 10.46 10.79
C ALA A 72 15.64 10.72 11.52
#